data_AF-A0AAW7CJ63-F1
#
_entry.id   AF-A0AAW7CJ63-F1
#
_cell.length_a   1.000
_cell.length_b   1.000
_cell.length_c   1.000
_cell.angle_alpha   90.00
_cell.angle_beta   90.00
_cell.angle_gamma   90.00
#
_symmetry.space_group_name_H-M   'P 1'
#
loop_
_entity.id
_entity.type
_entity.pdbx_description
1 polymer ?
#
loop_
_entity_poly.entity_id
_entity_poly.type
_entity_poly.pdbx_seq_one_letter_code
_entity_poly.pdbx_strand_id
1 'polypeptide(L)'
;MFTSQLMLVGYVLLVSPCGNDSCDAVPVTETIYTKDECTTRLNYLKHKRPDLIIFCGEVLRDPEVTDENPYLTPPDSADDVFKIK
;
A
#
# COMPACT_ATOMS: atom_id res chain seq x y z
N MET A 1 8.45 3.08 25.28
CA MET A 1 9.36 3.03 24.12
C MET A 1 8.67 2.12 23.12
N PHE A 2 7.88 2.70 22.20
CA PHE A 2 7.27 1.94 21.10
C PHE A 2 7.91 2.48 19.83
N THR A 3 8.85 1.74 19.28
CA THR A 3 9.39 1.98 17.94
C THR A 3 8.69 0.99 17.03
N SER A 4 7.45 1.27 16.62
CA SER A 4 6.79 0.50 15.57
C SER A 4 7.50 0.81 14.26
N GLN A 5 8.53 0.03 13.94
CA GLN A 5 9.20 0.09 12.65
C GLN A 5 8.30 -0.60 11.63
N LEU A 6 7.55 0.19 10.85
CA LEU A 6 6.80 -0.35 9.71
C LEU A 6 7.77 -1.07 8.77
N MET A 7 7.44 -2.32 8.43
CA MET A 7 8.23 -3.15 7.53
C MET A 7 7.60 -3.16 6.14
N LEU A 8 8.38 -2.84 5.11
CA LEU A 8 7.96 -3.02 3.72
C LEU A 8 7.83 -4.50 3.40
N VAL A 9 6.61 -4.94 3.08
CA VAL A 9 6.29 -6.33 2.72
C VAL A 9 6.32 -6.51 1.20
N GLY A 10 5.98 -5.46 0.45
CA GLY A 10 6.00 -5.50 -1.02
C GLY A 10 5.20 -4.36 -1.63
N TYR A 11 4.70 -4.59 -2.83
CA TYR A 11 3.99 -3.60 -3.63
C TYR A 11 2.66 -4.15 -4.12
N VAL A 12 1.62 -3.34 -4.07
CA VAL A 12 0.30 -3.67 -4.59
C VAL A 12 -0.02 -2.78 -5.80
N LEU A 13 -0.75 -3.35 -6.76
CA LEU A 13 -1.24 -2.62 -7.91
C LEU A 13 -2.55 -1.91 -7.55
N LEU A 14 -2.56 -0.58 -7.64
CA LEU A 14 -3.69 0.27 -7.29
C LEU A 14 -4.25 0.96 -8.53
N VAL A 15 -5.57 1.14 -8.56
CA VAL A 15 -6.26 1.99 -9.53
C VAL A 15 -6.94 3.12 -8.78
N SER A 16 -6.77 4.34 -9.28
CA SER A 16 -7.60 5.46 -8.83
C SER A 16 -8.80 5.62 -9.77
N PRO A 17 -10.03 5.32 -9.30
CA PRO A 17 -11.22 5.42 -10.14
C PRO A 17 -11.65 6.88 -10.38
N CYS A 18 -11.22 7.82 -9.53
CA CYS A 18 -11.73 9.19 -9.54
C CYS A 18 -10.72 10.24 -10.04
N GLY A 19 -9.53 9.84 -10.48
CA GLY A 19 -8.46 10.78 -10.80
C GLY A 19 -7.40 10.87 -9.70
N ASN A 20 -6.41 11.73 -9.85
CA ASN A 20 -5.24 11.73 -8.96
C ASN A 20 -5.55 12.26 -7.54
N ASP A 21 -6.63 13.05 -7.37
CA ASP A 21 -6.86 13.84 -6.15
C ASP A 21 -8.32 13.77 -5.62
N SER A 22 -9.07 12.69 -5.87
CA SER A 22 -10.53 12.70 -5.62
C SER A 22 -11.12 11.51 -4.88
N CYS A 23 -10.48 10.34 -4.84
CA CYS A 23 -10.94 9.18 -4.09
C CYS A 23 -9.78 8.31 -3.63
N ASP A 24 -10.03 7.46 -2.63
CA ASP A 24 -9.11 6.41 -2.21
C ASP A 24 -8.83 5.45 -3.37
N ALA A 25 -7.55 5.15 -3.57
CA ALA A 25 -7.15 4.18 -4.57
C ALA A 25 -7.50 2.77 -4.10
N VAL A 26 -8.01 1.95 -5.02
CA VAL A 26 -8.45 0.59 -4.72
C VAL A 26 -7.49 -0.45 -5.31
N PRO A 27 -7.27 -1.59 -4.63
CA PRO A 27 -6.44 -2.66 -5.14
C PRO A 27 -7.07 -3.27 -6.40
N VAL A 28 -6.26 -3.41 -7.44
CA VAL A 28 -6.64 -4.12 -8.67
C VAL A 28 -6.71 -5.63 -8.42
N THR A 29 -5.86 -6.12 -7.50
CA THR A 29 -5.76 -7.52 -7.07
C THR A 29 -5.36 -7.59 -5.61
N GLU A 30 -5.66 -8.70 -4.93
CA GLU A 30 -5.22 -8.97 -3.56
C GLU A 30 -3.75 -9.41 -3.47
N THR A 31 -3.06 -9.58 -4.60
CA THR A 31 -1.67 -10.05 -4.63
C THR A 31 -0.68 -8.95 -4.27
N ILE A 32 0.25 -9.28 -3.36
CA ILE A 32 1.44 -8.46 -3.07
C ILE A 32 2.59 -8.96 -3.94
N TYR A 33 3.24 -8.01 -4.62
CA TYR A 33 4.32 -8.26 -5.57
C TYR A 33 5.66 -7.72 -5.04
N THR A 34 6.75 -8.18 -5.64
CA THR A 34 8.00 -7.41 -5.62
C THR A 34 7.86 -6.11 -6.44
N LYS A 35 8.80 -5.18 -6.27
CA LYS A 35 8.80 -3.90 -7.00
C LYS A 35 8.81 -4.09 -8.52
N ASP A 36 9.68 -4.99 -9.00
CA ASP A 36 9.87 -5.24 -10.44
C ASP A 36 8.66 -5.94 -11.05
N GLU A 37 8.06 -6.89 -10.32
CA GLU A 37 6.84 -7.57 -10.71
C GLU A 37 5.64 -6.63 -10.79
N CYS A 38 5.50 -5.70 -9.84
CA CYS A 38 4.45 -4.68 -9.89
C CYS A 38 4.67 -3.75 -11.08
N THR A 39 5.90 -3.28 -11.28
CA THR A 39 6.25 -2.36 -12.39
C THR A 39 6.00 -3.01 -13.76
N THR A 40 6.36 -4.29 -13.91
CA THR A 40 6.11 -5.05 -15.15
C THR A 40 4.61 -5.10 -15.46
N ARG A 41 3.79 -5.40 -14.46
CA ARG A 41 2.32 -5.44 -14.60
C ARG A 41 1.72 -4.07 -14.86
N LEU A 42 2.22 -3.04 -14.17
CA LEU A 42 1.83 -1.65 -14.38
C LEU A 42 2.04 -1.23 -15.85
N ASN A 43 3.22 -1.53 -16.40
CA ASN A 43 3.55 -1.19 -17.79
C ASN A 43 2.63 -1.92 -18.78
N TYR A 44 2.36 -3.21 -18.54
CA TYR A 44 1.39 -3.96 -19.33
C TYR A 44 0.00 -3.31 -19.30
N LEU A 45 -0.48 -2.90 -18.12
CA LEU A 45 -1.81 -2.32 -17.97
C LEU A 45 -1.90 -0.91 -18.53
N LYS A 46 -0.87 -0.07 -18.36
CA LYS A 46 -0.82 1.26 -19.01
C LYS A 46 -0.88 1.15 -20.53
N HIS A 47 -0.27 0.12 -21.10
CA HIS A 47 -0.37 -0.13 -22.54
C HIS A 47 -1.77 -0.61 -22.97
N LYS A 48 -2.41 -1.48 -22.17
CA LYS A 48 -3.74 -2.03 -22.49
C LYS A 48 -4.91 -1.11 -22.14
N ARG A 49 -4.74 -0.23 -21.15
CA ARG A 49 -5.77 0.64 -20.54
C ARG A 49 -5.17 2.02 -20.28
N PRO A 50 -4.82 2.79 -21.33
CA PRO A 50 -4.14 4.07 -21.19
C PRO A 50 -4.97 5.12 -20.43
N ASP A 51 -6.29 4.99 -20.43
CA ASP A 51 -7.21 5.94 -19.80
C ASP A 51 -7.37 5.72 -18.28
N LEU A 52 -6.81 4.63 -17.73
CA LEU A 52 -6.88 4.34 -16.31
C LEU A 52 -5.64 4.85 -15.58
N ILE A 53 -5.86 5.46 -14.41
CA ILE A 53 -4.78 5.87 -13.51
C ILE A 53 -4.44 4.68 -12.62
N ILE A 54 -3.38 3.96 -13.01
CA ILE A 54 -2.88 2.78 -12.31
C ILE A 54 -1.46 3.08 -11.82
N PHE A 55 -1.11 2.61 -10.62
CA PHE A 55 0.21 2.78 -10.03
C PHE A 55 0.54 1.65 -9.03
N CYS A 56 1.81 1.55 -8.65
CA CYS A 56 2.27 0.65 -7.61
C CYS A 56 2.32 1.40 -6.27
N GLY A 57 1.64 0.88 -5.26
CA GLY A 57 1.72 1.37 -3.87
C GLY A 57 2.54 0.44 -3.00
N GLU A 58 3.24 1.00 -2.01
CA GLU A 58 3.96 0.22 -1.00
C GLU A 58 2.99 -0.39 0.01
N VAL A 59 3.25 -1.64 0.39
CA VAL A 59 2.52 -2.32 1.46
C VAL A 59 3.44 -2.41 2.66
N LEU A 60 3.08 -1.66 3.70
CA LEU A 60 3.77 -1.66 4.98
C LEU A 60 2.98 -2.51 5.98
N ARG A 61 3.68 -3.30 6.80
CA ARG A 61 3.10 -4.06 7.90
C ARG A 61 3.77 -3.66 9.19
N ASP A 62 2.98 -3.52 10.24
CA ASP A 62 3.52 -3.43 11.60
C ASP A 62 4.01 -4.83 12.02
N PRO A 63 5.31 -5.01 12.32
CA PRO A 63 5.85 -6.29 12.75
C PRO A 63 5.27 -6.77 14.09
N GLU A 64 4.70 -5.88 14.90
CA GLU A 64 4.04 -6.24 16.16
C GLU A 64 2.67 -6.90 15.89
N VAL A 65 2.03 -6.60 14.74
CA VAL A 65 0.74 -7.19 14.34
C VAL A 65 0.95 -8.55 13.68
N THR A 66 0.75 -9.61 14.48
CA THR A 66 0.82 -11.01 14.06
C THR A 66 -0.56 -11.65 14.01
N ASP A 67 -0.68 -12.81 13.35
CA ASP A 67 -1.92 -13.58 13.32
C ASP A 67 -2.33 -14.08 14.72
N GLU A 68 -1.36 -14.18 15.64
CA GLU A 68 -1.55 -14.53 17.04
C GLU A 68 -1.99 -13.33 17.90
N ASN A 69 -1.74 -12.10 17.44
CA ASN A 69 -2.13 -10.87 18.13
C ASN A 69 -2.73 -9.84 17.15
N PRO A 70 -3.91 -10.15 16.56
CA PRO A 70 -4.54 -9.31 15.54
C PRO A 70 -5.19 -8.03 16.09
N TYR A 71 -5.27 -7.87 17.41
CA TYR A 71 -5.92 -6.73 18.09
C TYR A 71 -4.94 -5.64 18.55
N LEU A 72 -3.66 -5.72 18.20
CA LEU A 72 -2.80 -4.54 18.28
C LEU A 72 -3.35 -3.53 17.29
N THR A 73 -4.10 -2.55 17.80
CA THR A 73 -4.72 -1.49 17.01
C THR A 73 -3.60 -0.81 16.23
N PRO A 74 -3.64 -0.87 14.87
CA PRO A 74 -2.77 -0.03 14.07
C PRO A 74 -3.00 1.43 14.48
N PRO A 75 -1.97 2.28 14.51
CA PRO A 75 -2.16 3.69 14.82
C PRO A 75 -3.20 4.27 13.85
N ASP A 76 -4.23 4.91 14.41
CA ASP A 76 -5.39 5.43 13.66
C ASP A 76 -5.03 6.50 12.62
N SER A 77 -3.78 7.00 12.62
CA SER A 77 -3.22 7.92 11.64
C SER A 77 -1.70 7.76 11.48
N ALA A 78 -1.21 8.01 10.27
CA ALA A 78 0.24 8.15 10.00
C ALA A 78 0.88 9.30 10.81
N ASP A 79 0.10 10.33 11.16
CA ASP A 79 0.56 11.46 11.98
C ASP A 79 0.79 11.06 13.43
N ASP A 80 0.10 10.02 13.92
CA ASP A 80 0.31 9.50 15.26
C ASP A 80 1.61 8.70 15.38
N VAL A 81 2.17 8.24 14.25
CA VAL A 81 3.51 7.66 14.18
C VAL A 81 4.61 8.73 14.29
N PHE A 82 4.35 9.96 13.81
CA PHE A 82 5.34 11.04 13.74
C PHE A 82 5.26 12.08 14.88
N LYS A 83 4.45 11.87 15.93
CA LYS A 83 4.46 12.74 17.12
C LYS A 83 5.71 12.50 17.98
N ILE A 84 6.78 13.22 17.64
CA ILE A 84 8.00 13.36 18.43
C ILE A 84 7.69 14.18 19.69
N LYS A 85 7.94 13.62 20.87
CA LYS A 85 8.02 14.35 22.15
C LYS A 85 9.45 14.33 22.66
#